data_AF-D3AAA5-F1
#
_entry.id   AF-D3AAA5-F1
#
_cell.length_a   1.000
_cell.length_b   1.000
_cell.length_c   1.000
_cell.angle_alpha   90.00
_cell.angle_beta   90.00
_cell.angle_gamma   90.00
#
_symmetry.space_group_name_H-M   'P 1'
#
loop_
_entity.id
_entity.type
_entity.pdbx_description
1 polymer ?
#
loop_
_entity_poly.entity_id
_entity_poly.type
_entity_poly.pdbx_seq_one_letter_code
_entity_poly.pdbx_strand_id
1 'polypeptide(L)' 'MFNWIRHCLCIHDFEIVKQNEYPDKTVTTYLCKKCGWIRKVTTR' A
#
# COMPACT_ATOMS: atom_id res chain seq x y z
N MET A 1 18.30 -12.72 -9.72
CA MET A 1 17.01 -12.84 -10.45
C MET A 1 15.87 -13.40 -9.56
N PHE A 2 15.84 -13.10 -8.25
CA PHE A 2 14.85 -13.67 -7.30
C PHE A 2 13.85 -12.65 -6.72
N ASN A 3 14.10 -11.33 -6.88
CA ASN A 3 13.23 -10.30 -6.30
C ASN A 3 11.92 -10.06 -7.08
N TRP A 4 11.86 -10.41 -8.37
CA TRP A 4 10.67 -10.17 -9.20
C TRP A 4 9.59 -11.24 -9.01
N ILE A 5 9.96 -12.52 -8.90
CA ILE A 5 9.01 -13.62 -8.67
C ILE A 5 8.29 -13.45 -7.32
N ARG A 6 9.02 -12.98 -6.30
CA ARG A 6 8.45 -12.69 -4.98
C ARG A 6 7.40 -11.57 -5.01
N HIS A 7 7.44 -10.69 -6.01
CA HIS A 7 6.47 -9.62 -6.21
C HIS A 7 5.17 -10.11 -6.86
N CYS A 8 5.26 -10.96 -7.90
CA CYS A 8 4.09 -11.46 -8.63
C CYS A 8 3.23 -12.46 -7.83
N LEU A 9 3.82 -13.18 -6.88
CA LEU A 9 3.13 -14.14 -6.02
C LEU A 9 2.88 -13.61 -4.59
N CYS A 10 3.12 -12.32 -4.36
CA CYS A 10 2.91 -11.74 -3.05
C CYS A 10 1.41 -11.68 -2.74
N ILE A 11 0.96 -12.49 -1.77
CA ILE A 11 -0.35 -12.27 -1.14
C ILE A 11 -0.26 -10.92 -0.45
N HIS A 12 -0.90 -9.91 -1.05
CA HIS A 12 -0.79 -8.54 -0.60
C HIS A 12 -1.55 -8.33 0.71
N ASP A 13 -0.84 -8.54 1.81
CA ASP A 13 -1.27 -8.15 3.15
C ASP A 13 -0.88 -6.69 3.36
N PHE A 14 -1.89 -5.80 3.26
CA PHE A 14 -1.71 -4.36 3.32
C PHE A 14 -2.01 -3.83 4.72
N GLU A 15 -1.11 -3.05 5.30
CA GLU A 15 -1.35 -2.27 6.51
C GLU A 15 -1.44 -0.79 6.20
N ILE A 16 -2.22 -0.04 6.98
CA ILE A 16 -2.29 1.41 6.87
C ILE A 16 -1.07 1.99 7.60
N VAL A 17 -0.16 2.60 6.84
CA VAL A 17 1.04 3.25 7.41
C VAL A 17 0.87 4.74 7.61
N LYS A 18 -0.04 5.37 6.87
CA LYS A 18 -0.27 6.81 6.95
C LYS A 18 -1.66 7.14 6.45
N GLN A 19 -2.40 7.93 7.22
CA GLN A 19 -3.68 8.49 6.81
C GLN A 19 -3.61 10.00 6.96
N ASN A 20 -3.84 10.70 5.86
CA ASN A 20 -3.90 12.15 5.82
C ASN A 20 -5.32 12.57 5.47
N GLU A 21 -6.02 13.14 6.44
CA GLU A 21 -7.30 13.80 6.21
C GLU A 21 -7.06 15.21 5.70
N TYR A 22 -7.61 15.49 4.52
CA TYR A 22 -7.74 16.82 3.95
C TYR A 22 -9.23 17.18 3.95
N PRO A 23 -9.59 18.48 3.99
CA PRO A 23 -10.98 18.91 4.04
C PRO A 23 -11.89 18.35 2.93
N ASP A 24 -11.32 18.04 1.75
CA ASP A 24 -12.02 17.52 0.58
C ASP A 24 -11.75 16.03 0.28
N LYS A 25 -10.83 15.39 1.01
CA LYS A 25 -10.42 14.01 0.71
C LYS A 25 -9.60 13.38 1.83
N THR A 26 -9.71 12.07 1.95
CA THR A 26 -8.83 11.28 2.81
C THR A 26 -7.84 10.51 1.96
N VAL A 27 -6.55 10.73 2.19
CA VAL A 27 -5.47 10.00 1.52
C VAL A 27 -4.93 8.94 2.48
N THR A 28 -5.22 7.67 2.20
CA THR A 28 -4.74 6.54 2.97
C THR A 28 -3.61 5.84 2.21
N THR A 29 -2.44 5.75 2.82
CA THR A 29 -1.28 5.01 2.32
C THR A 29 -1.24 3.64 2.98
N TYR A 30 -1.29 2.62 2.15
CA TYR A 30 -1.14 1.23 2.51
C TYR A 30 0.24 0.73 2.12
N LEU A 31 0.89 -0.02 3.00
CA LEU A 31 2.15 -0.70 2.74
C LEU A 31 1.92 -2.21 2.84
N CYS A 32 2.44 -2.98 1.89
CA CYS A 32 2.43 -4.42 1.99
C CYS A 32 3.59 -4.89 2.88
N LYS A 33 3.27 -5.59 3.97
CA LYS A 33 4.26 -6.11 4.94
C LYS A 33 5.30 -7.04 4.33
N LYS A 34 4.93 -7.78 3.28
CA LYS A 34 5.73 -8.89 2.74
C LYS A 34 6.66 -8.47 1.61
N CYS A 35 6.21 -7.55 0.76
CA CYS A 35 6.96 -7.10 -0.40
C CYS A 35 7.35 -5.61 -0.37
N GLY A 36 6.84 -4.82 0.57
CA GLY A 36 7.08 -3.39 0.62
C GLY A 36 6.31 -2.59 -0.44
N TRP A 37 5.32 -3.20 -1.10
CA TRP A 37 4.48 -2.51 -2.07
C TRP A 37 3.68 -1.39 -1.41
N ILE A 38 3.76 -0.18 -1.96
CA ILE A 38 3.01 0.98 -1.47
C ILE A 38 1.79 1.22 -2.36
N ARG A 39 0.60 1.20 -1.78
CA ARG A 39 -0.66 1.57 -2.44
C ARG A 39 -1.24 2.81 -1.77
N LYS A 40 -1.46 3.87 -2.53
CA LYS A 40 -2.14 5.08 -2.04
C LYS A 40 -3.57 5.07 -2.55
N VAL A 41 -4.53 5.19 -1.65
CA VAL A 41 -5.95 5.30 -1.96
C VAL A 41 -6.39 6.70 -1.55
N THR A 42 -7.18 7.35 -2.40
CA THR A 42 -7.79 8.63 -2.10
C THR A 42 -9.29 8.43 -2.09
N THR A 43 -9.90 8.60 -0.93
CA THR A 43 -11.36 8.58 -0.76
C THR A 43 -11.83 10.02 -0.77
N ARG A 44 -12.82 10.31 -1.64
CA ARG A 44 -13.54 11.59 -1.68
C ARG A 44 -14.75 11.52 -0.78
#